data_AF-A0A0Q9JU72-F1
#
_entry.id   AF-A0A0Q9JU72-F1
#
_cell.length_a   1.000
_cell.length_b   1.000
_cell.length_c   1.000
_cell.angle_alpha   90.00
_cell.angle_beta   90.00
_cell.angle_gamma   90.00
#
_symmetry.space_group_name_H-M   'P 1'
#
loop_
_entity.id
_entity.type
_entity.pdbx_description
1 polymer ?
#
loop_
_entity_poly.entity_id
_entity_poly.type
_entity_poly.pdbx_seq_one_letter_code
_entity_poly.pdbx_strand_id
1 'polypeptide(L)'
;MIYEGSYYDQGGTISDPTYWNNDVAYYIERTHKLTLDKPCITIKIPFDRLGLDENMDQVVLSDFVLRKWVDHIEALNKLIYNRSRSDKENGAFYCFRPTNVVLKRNASFVEVISEKWYLCLMITVQLPFKNNDKAMRMLCKMLPKEVEELIAKFDLIKLNAAYELVKKTKYDSRMAEIQ
;
A
#
# COMPACT_ATOMS: atom_id res chain seq x y z
N MET A 1 -6.30 -17.73 -16.70
CA MET A 1 -5.81 -19.01 -16.16
C MET A 1 -5.14 -18.68 -14.84
N ILE A 2 -5.80 -18.97 -13.72
CA ILE A 2 -5.35 -18.60 -12.38
C ILE A 2 -4.46 -19.74 -11.90
N TYR A 3 -3.17 -19.50 -11.71
CA TYR A 3 -2.25 -20.51 -11.22
C TYR A 3 -2.33 -20.53 -9.69
N GLU A 4 -3.26 -21.29 -9.13
CA GLU A 4 -3.28 -21.65 -7.71
C GLU A 4 -2.40 -22.91 -7.52
N GLY A 5 -1.08 -22.71 -7.44
CA GLY A 5 -0.15 -23.80 -7.16
C GLY A 5 0.23 -23.81 -5.69
N SER A 6 -0.40 -24.64 -4.87
CA SER A 6 0.12 -24.98 -3.55
C SER A 6 1.44 -25.76 -3.70
N TYR A 7 2.54 -25.23 -3.17
CA TYR A 7 3.84 -25.92 -3.15
C TYR A 7 3.91 -26.85 -1.93
N TYR A 8 4.32 -28.10 -2.13
CA TYR A 8 4.51 -29.06 -1.05
C TYR A 8 5.99 -29.11 -0.65
N ASP A 9 6.31 -28.70 0.57
CA ASP A 9 7.57 -29.05 1.23
C ASP A 9 7.26 -29.55 2.66
N GLN A 10 7.86 -30.68 3.04
CA GLN A 10 7.85 -31.26 4.39
C GLN A 10 6.49 -31.32 5.12
N GLY A 11 5.42 -31.76 4.44
CA GLY A 11 4.19 -32.22 5.10
C GLY A 11 3.24 -31.13 5.62
N GLY A 12 3.43 -29.86 5.25
CA GLY A 12 2.49 -28.77 5.53
C GLY A 12 1.99 -28.10 4.25
N THR A 13 0.70 -27.77 4.17
CA THR A 13 0.16 -26.92 3.11
C THR A 13 0.65 -25.48 3.32
N ILE A 14 1.65 -25.04 2.55
CA ILE A 14 2.03 -23.63 2.50
C ILE A 14 1.03 -22.94 1.58
N SER A 15 0.00 -22.32 2.17
CA SER A 15 -0.87 -21.39 1.46
C SER A 15 -0.03 -20.18 1.05
N ASP A 16 0.05 -19.87 -0.24
CA ASP A 16 0.47 -18.55 -0.69
C ASP A 16 -0.50 -17.52 -0.07
N PRO A 17 -0.04 -16.61 0.81
CA PRO A 17 -0.93 -15.65 1.46
C PRO A 17 -1.22 -14.44 0.55
N THR A 18 -0.98 -14.56 -0.75
CA THR A 18 -1.21 -13.51 -1.75
C THR A 18 -2.59 -13.62 -2.39
N TYR A 19 -3.39 -12.58 -2.23
CA TYR A 19 -4.61 -12.38 -3.01
C TYR A 19 -4.30 -11.50 -4.24
N TRP A 20 -4.89 -11.80 -5.40
CA TRP A 20 -4.69 -11.02 -6.64
C TRP A 20 -5.99 -10.38 -7.12
N ASN A 21 -5.93 -9.13 -7.56
CA ASN A 21 -7.03 -8.46 -8.27
C ASN A 21 -6.48 -7.66 -9.46
N ASN A 22 -6.96 -7.96 -10.67
CA ASN A 22 -6.58 -7.33 -11.95
C ASN A 22 -5.08 -7.29 -12.32
N ASP A 23 -4.17 -7.75 -11.46
CA ASP A 23 -2.68 -7.74 -11.53
C ASP A 23 -2.01 -7.12 -10.28
N VAL A 24 -2.80 -6.52 -9.39
CA VAL A 24 -2.34 -6.04 -8.10
C VAL A 24 -2.29 -7.20 -7.12
N ALA A 25 -1.14 -7.38 -6.46
CA ALA A 25 -0.96 -8.39 -5.43
C ALA A 25 -1.21 -7.81 -4.04
N TYR A 26 -1.88 -8.56 -3.18
CA TYR A 26 -2.14 -8.24 -1.78
C TYR A 26 -1.53 -9.35 -0.94
N TYR A 27 -0.29 -9.14 -0.51
CA TYR A 27 0.42 -10.10 0.33
C TYR A 27 0.03 -9.88 1.80
N ILE A 28 -0.55 -10.89 2.44
CA ILE A 28 -1.13 -10.78 3.78
C ILE A 28 -0.21 -11.45 4.81
N GLU A 29 0.32 -10.66 5.73
CA GLU A 29 1.16 -11.13 6.83
C GLU A 29 0.37 -11.18 8.13
N ARG A 30 0.46 -12.32 8.82
CA ARG A 30 -0.08 -12.46 10.17
C ARG A 30 0.76 -11.64 11.14
N THR A 31 0.09 -10.82 11.93
CA THR A 31 0.68 -10.15 13.10
C THR A 31 0.91 -11.13 14.25
N HIS A 32 1.69 -10.70 15.25
CA HIS A 32 2.05 -11.50 16.42
C HIS A 32 0.84 -12.23 17.05
N LYS A 33 1.08 -13.37 17.70
CA LYS A 33 0.07 -14.32 18.23
C LYS A 33 -1.05 -13.69 19.09
N LEU A 34 -0.82 -12.47 19.62
CA LEU A 34 -1.76 -11.76 20.50
C LEU A 34 -2.72 -10.81 19.75
N THR A 35 -2.50 -10.54 18.46
CA THR A 35 -3.29 -9.59 17.65
C THR A 35 -3.53 -10.15 16.24
N LEU A 36 -4.01 -11.39 16.14
CA LEU A 36 -4.27 -12.07 14.86
C LEU A 36 -5.34 -11.38 13.99
N ASP A 37 -6.17 -10.53 14.60
CA ASP A 37 -7.21 -9.75 13.95
C ASP A 37 -6.69 -8.46 13.30
N LYS A 38 -5.37 -8.23 13.29
CA LYS A 38 -4.74 -7.03 12.73
C LYS A 38 -3.65 -7.32 11.69
N PRO A 39 -3.90 -8.10 10.61
CA PRO A 39 -2.88 -8.42 9.63
C PRO A 39 -2.24 -7.17 9.00
N CYS A 40 -0.98 -7.32 8.60
CA CYS A 40 -0.33 -6.38 7.70
C CYS A 40 -0.55 -6.82 6.26
N ILE A 41 -0.80 -5.87 5.36
CA ILE A 41 -1.00 -6.15 3.94
C ILE A 41 -0.01 -5.30 3.16
N THR A 42 0.77 -5.95 2.31
CA THR A 42 1.60 -5.30 1.30
C THR A 42 0.88 -5.35 -0.04
N ILE A 43 0.44 -4.18 -0.51
CA ILE A 43 -0.22 -4.00 -1.80
C ILE A 43 0.87 -3.72 -2.83
N LYS A 44 1.05 -4.61 -3.81
CA LYS A 44 2.05 -4.47 -4.87
C LYS A 44 1.35 -4.07 -6.16
N ILE A 45 1.51 -2.80 -6.52
CA ILE A 45 0.93 -2.22 -7.73
C ILE A 45 2.00 -2.23 -8.82
N PRO A 46 1.78 -2.92 -9.95
CA PRO A 46 2.70 -2.91 -11.08
C PRO A 46 2.97 -1.49 -11.61
N PHE A 47 4.22 -1.21 -12.02
CA PHE A 47 4.59 0.10 -12.58
C PHE A 47 3.87 0.45 -13.89
N ASP A 48 3.62 -0.54 -14.74
CA ASP A 48 2.88 -0.40 -16.00
C ASP A 48 1.45 0.10 -15.78
N ARG A 49 0.81 -0.30 -14.67
CA ARG A 49 -0.51 0.22 -14.26
C ARG A 49 -0.51 1.69 -13.88
N LEU A 50 0.64 2.22 -13.48
CA LEU A 50 0.81 3.62 -13.07
C LEU A 50 1.48 4.47 -14.16
N GLY A 51 1.86 3.88 -15.29
CA GLY A 51 2.62 4.56 -16.35
C GLY A 51 4.02 5.01 -15.89
N LEU A 52 4.65 4.23 -15.00
CA LEU A 52 5.97 4.50 -14.43
C LEU A 52 7.09 3.76 -15.17
N ASP A 53 8.31 4.27 -15.04
CA ASP A 53 9.54 3.66 -15.54
C ASP A 53 10.57 3.43 -14.42
N GLU A 54 11.60 2.65 -14.71
CA GLU A 54 12.64 2.24 -13.77
C GLU A 54 13.65 3.34 -13.41
N ASN A 55 13.68 4.44 -14.14
CA ASN A 55 14.66 5.52 -13.96
C ASN A 55 14.21 6.59 -12.95
N MET A 56 13.06 6.38 -12.30
CA MET A 56 12.47 7.31 -11.37
C MET A 56 13.16 7.33 -9.99
N ASP A 57 13.20 8.49 -9.32
CA ASP A 57 13.65 8.60 -7.92
C ASP A 57 12.64 7.88 -7.01
N GLN A 58 12.97 6.64 -6.64
CA GLN A 58 12.10 5.74 -5.90
C GLN A 58 11.67 6.32 -4.54
N VAL A 59 12.50 7.17 -3.91
CA VAL A 59 12.18 7.76 -2.60
C VAL A 59 11.08 8.80 -2.75
N VAL A 60 11.21 9.68 -3.75
CA VAL A 60 10.20 10.71 -4.03
C VAL A 60 8.91 10.07 -4.54
N LEU A 61 9.00 9.07 -5.42
CA LEU A 61 7.85 8.27 -5.86
C LEU A 61 7.09 7.67 -4.68
N SER A 62 7.80 6.94 -3.82
CA SER A 62 7.19 6.21 -2.72
C SER A 62 6.53 7.16 -1.70
N ASP A 63 7.17 8.29 -1.40
CA ASP A 63 6.62 9.33 -0.52
C ASP A 63 5.39 10.00 -1.14
N PHE A 64 5.45 10.35 -2.43
CA PHE A 64 4.34 10.95 -3.17
C PHE A 64 3.09 10.08 -3.14
N VAL A 65 3.24 8.78 -3.43
CA VAL A 65 2.08 7.86 -3.41
C VAL A 65 1.58 7.65 -1.99
N LEU A 66 2.47 7.53 -1.01
CA LEU A 66 2.06 7.36 0.39
C LEU A 66 1.23 8.53 0.89
N ARG A 67 1.56 9.77 0.50
CA ARG A 67 0.75 10.96 0.82
C ARG A 67 -0.64 10.87 0.23
N LYS A 68 -0.76 10.50 -1.05
CA LYS A 68 -2.08 10.31 -1.69
C LYS A 68 -2.86 9.18 -1.05
N TRP A 69 -2.19 8.09 -0.70
CA TRP A 69 -2.83 6.91 -0.12
C TRP A 69 -3.49 7.17 1.24
N VAL A 70 -3.00 8.15 2.01
CA VAL A 70 -3.64 8.57 3.26
C VAL A 70 -5.11 8.99 3.02
N ASP A 71 -5.37 9.76 1.97
CA ASP A 71 -6.73 10.25 1.68
C ASP A 71 -7.68 9.10 1.32
N HIS A 72 -7.17 8.11 0.57
CA HIS A 72 -7.90 6.89 0.21
C HIS A 72 -8.24 6.03 1.44
N ILE A 73 -7.29 5.87 2.36
CA ILE A 73 -7.51 5.13 3.62
C ILE A 73 -8.52 5.85 4.53
N GLU A 74 -8.46 7.18 4.59
CA GLU A 74 -9.49 7.96 5.29
C GLU A 74 -10.88 7.79 4.68
N ALA A 75 -10.98 7.80 3.34
CA ALA A 75 -12.24 7.59 2.63
C ALA A 75 -12.81 6.19 2.94
N LEU A 76 -11.99 5.16 2.89
CA LEU A 76 -12.37 3.80 3.27
C LEU A 76 -12.91 3.71 4.70
N ASN A 77 -12.21 4.31 5.66
CA ASN A 77 -12.64 4.30 7.05
C ASN A 77 -13.95 5.05 7.25
N LYS A 78 -14.16 6.19 6.57
CA LYS A 78 -15.43 6.92 6.60
C LYS A 78 -16.60 6.07 6.11
N LEU A 79 -16.40 5.22 5.10
CA LEU A 79 -17.43 4.30 4.58
C LEU A 79 -17.81 3.18 5.57
N ILE A 80 -16.87 2.76 6.42
CA ILE A 80 -17.08 1.66 7.39
C ILE A 80 -17.57 2.18 8.74
N TYR A 81 -17.28 3.46 9.02
CA TYR A 81 -17.47 4.07 10.33
C TYR A 81 -18.91 4.00 10.82
N ASN A 82 -19.07 3.46 12.02
CA ASN A 82 -20.30 3.56 12.80
C ASN A 82 -19.92 4.02 14.20
N ARG A 83 -20.38 5.21 14.60
CA ARG A 83 -20.08 5.87 15.88
C ARG A 83 -20.40 5.03 17.12
N SER A 84 -21.32 4.08 17.02
CA SER A 84 -21.76 3.24 18.14
C SER A 84 -20.93 1.97 18.30
N ARG A 85 -19.89 1.77 17.48
CA ARG A 85 -19.09 0.55 17.42
C ARG A 85 -17.61 0.88 17.44
N SER A 86 -16.82 0.04 18.12
CA SER A 86 -15.36 0.12 18.12
C SER A 86 -14.75 -0.31 16.79
N ASP A 87 -13.48 0.00 16.55
CA ASP A 87 -12.74 -0.49 15.37
C ASP A 87 -12.73 -2.02 15.32
N LYS A 88 -12.73 -2.70 16.47
CA LYS A 88 -12.79 -4.17 16.54
C LYS A 88 -14.11 -4.72 15.97
N GLU A 89 -15.19 -3.97 16.07
CA GLU A 89 -16.51 -4.36 15.55
C GLU A 89 -16.74 -3.83 14.13
N ASN A 90 -16.24 -2.62 13.84
CA ASN A 90 -16.37 -2.00 12.54
C ASN A 90 -15.39 -2.58 11.52
N GLY A 91 -14.19 -2.94 11.95
CA GLY A 91 -13.01 -3.00 11.11
C GLY A 91 -12.47 -1.59 10.82
N ALA A 92 -11.17 -1.51 10.56
CA ALA A 92 -10.49 -0.25 10.24
C ALA A 92 -9.24 -0.51 9.38
N PHE A 93 -8.88 0.46 8.56
CA PHE A 93 -7.65 0.48 7.79
C PHE A 93 -6.68 1.50 8.41
N TYR A 94 -5.42 1.13 8.57
CA TYR A 94 -4.38 2.00 9.08
C TYR A 94 -3.23 2.07 8.09
N CYS A 95 -2.72 3.28 7.86
CA CYS A 95 -1.53 3.51 7.06
C CYS A 95 -0.63 4.55 7.76
N PHE A 96 0.65 4.54 7.40
CA PHE A 96 1.57 5.57 7.87
C PHE A 96 1.23 6.92 7.24
N ARG A 97 1.26 7.99 8.05
CA ARG A 97 1.09 9.37 7.56
C ARG A 97 2.45 10.06 7.42
N PRO A 98 2.90 10.38 6.20
CA PRO A 98 4.14 11.13 5.98
C PRO A 98 4.13 12.49 6.67
N THR A 99 5.30 12.91 7.16
CA THR A 99 5.53 14.26 7.69
C THR A 99 5.82 15.24 6.54
N ASN A 100 6.33 16.43 6.85
CA ASN A 100 6.76 17.42 5.85
C ASN A 100 8.06 17.06 5.10
N VAL A 101 8.75 15.97 5.47
CA VAL A 101 10.02 15.57 4.85
C VAL A 101 9.85 14.29 4.02
N VAL A 102 10.46 14.29 2.84
CA VAL A 102 10.56 13.13 1.95
C VAL A 102 11.65 12.20 2.47
N LEU A 103 11.26 10.99 2.87
CA LEU A 103 12.16 9.98 3.46
C LEU A 103 11.87 8.59 2.90
N LYS A 104 12.89 7.74 2.83
CA LYS A 104 12.72 6.30 2.61
C LYS A 104 11.98 5.70 3.80
N ARG A 105 10.90 4.97 3.55
CA ARG A 105 10.06 4.35 4.59
C ARG A 105 9.69 2.93 4.21
N ASN A 106 9.44 2.09 5.21
CA ASN A 106 8.92 0.74 4.95
C ASN A 106 7.45 0.78 4.55
N ALA A 107 6.72 1.85 4.87
CA ALA A 107 5.29 1.97 4.55
C ALA A 107 4.99 2.13 3.05
N SER A 108 5.97 2.60 2.27
CA SER A 108 5.87 2.72 0.82
C SER A 108 7.26 2.60 0.21
N PHE A 109 7.44 1.69 -0.73
CA PHE A 109 8.73 1.40 -1.34
C PHE A 109 8.57 0.79 -2.74
N VAL A 110 9.67 0.64 -3.45
CA VAL A 110 9.72 -0.03 -4.74
C VAL A 110 10.39 -1.39 -4.58
N GLU A 111 9.82 -2.42 -5.18
CA GLU A 111 10.33 -3.80 -5.18
C GLU A 111 10.40 -4.32 -6.62
N VAL A 112 11.43 -5.10 -6.94
CA VAL A 112 11.57 -5.78 -8.23
C VAL A 112 11.42 -7.28 -8.01
N ILE A 113 10.43 -7.89 -8.66
CA ILE A 113 10.13 -9.31 -8.55
C ILE A 113 10.09 -9.90 -9.96
N SER A 114 10.99 -10.84 -10.26
CA SER A 114 11.08 -11.46 -11.58
C SER A 114 11.11 -10.43 -12.71
N GLU A 115 12.02 -9.45 -12.60
CA GLU A 115 12.22 -8.35 -13.57
C GLU A 115 11.04 -7.38 -13.71
N LYS A 116 9.98 -7.53 -12.92
CA LYS A 116 8.85 -6.58 -12.87
C LYS A 116 8.96 -5.65 -11.67
N TRP A 117 8.71 -4.37 -11.92
CA TRP A 117 8.75 -3.31 -10.92
C TRP A 117 7.38 -3.08 -10.30
N TYR A 118 7.35 -3.01 -8.98
CA TYR A 118 6.15 -2.78 -8.20
C TYR A 118 6.33 -1.61 -7.25
N LEU A 119 5.31 -0.77 -7.18
CA LEU A 119 5.13 0.15 -6.08
C LEU A 119 4.39 -0.58 -4.96
N CYS A 120 5.02 -0.66 -3.80
CA CYS A 120 4.49 -1.36 -2.63
C CYS A 120 3.95 -0.37 -1.61
N LEU A 121 2.71 -0.58 -1.15
CA LEU A 121 2.11 0.15 -0.03
C LEU A 121 1.79 -0.82 1.10
N MET A 122 2.31 -0.56 2.30
CA MET A 122 2.01 -1.36 3.48
C MET A 122 0.91 -0.70 4.31
N ILE A 123 -0.08 -1.49 4.67
CA ILE A 123 -1.16 -1.10 5.58
C ILE A 123 -1.35 -2.14 6.68
N THR A 124 -2.00 -1.74 7.77
CA THR A 124 -2.54 -2.66 8.76
C THR A 124 -4.06 -2.60 8.69
N VAL A 125 -4.73 -3.75 8.78
CA VAL A 125 -6.19 -3.81 8.77
C VAL A 125 -6.67 -4.44 10.06
N GLN A 126 -7.48 -3.73 10.85
CA GLN A 126 -8.29 -4.36 11.89
C GLN A 126 -9.46 -5.07 11.20
N LEU A 127 -9.46 -6.41 11.27
CA LEU A 127 -10.58 -7.21 10.82
C LEU A 127 -11.71 -7.17 11.85
N PRO A 128 -12.98 -7.10 11.40
CA PRO A 128 -14.12 -7.07 12.29
C PRO A 128 -14.30 -8.42 13.00
N PHE A 129 -14.41 -8.37 14.33
CA PHE A 129 -14.48 -9.55 15.19
C PHE A 129 -15.70 -10.41 14.88
N LYS A 130 -15.46 -11.71 14.63
CA LYS A 130 -16.49 -12.72 14.31
C LYS A 130 -17.41 -12.35 13.13
N ASN A 131 -16.96 -11.46 12.23
CA ASN A 131 -17.74 -11.06 11.07
C ASN A 131 -16.94 -11.28 9.77
N ASN A 132 -16.89 -12.55 9.36
CA ASN A 132 -16.10 -12.97 8.20
C ASN A 132 -16.61 -12.34 6.89
N ASP A 133 -17.92 -12.18 6.72
CA ASP A 133 -18.50 -11.55 5.52
C ASP A 133 -18.04 -10.09 5.38
N LYS A 134 -18.01 -9.36 6.50
CA LYS A 134 -17.50 -7.99 6.52
C LYS A 134 -15.99 -7.94 6.28
N ALA A 135 -15.22 -8.86 6.89
CA ALA A 135 -13.79 -8.99 6.64
C ALA A 135 -13.48 -9.26 5.15
N MET A 136 -14.18 -10.22 4.54
CA MET A 136 -14.07 -10.53 3.11
C MET A 136 -14.45 -9.34 2.25
N ARG A 137 -15.53 -8.63 2.58
CA ARG A 137 -15.93 -7.40 1.88
C ARG A 137 -14.86 -6.31 2.00
N MET A 138 -14.24 -6.13 3.17
CA MET A 138 -13.17 -5.17 3.36
C MET A 138 -11.96 -5.48 2.47
N LEU A 139 -11.49 -6.73 2.50
CA LEU A 139 -10.25 -7.14 1.83
C LEU A 139 -10.40 -7.37 0.33
N CYS A 140 -11.52 -7.95 -0.12
CA CYS A 140 -11.68 -8.40 -1.50
C CYS A 140 -12.59 -7.48 -2.33
N LYS A 141 -13.24 -6.49 -1.72
CA LYS A 141 -14.12 -5.56 -2.44
C LYS A 141 -13.81 -4.08 -2.18
N MET A 142 -13.70 -3.69 -0.92
CA MET A 142 -13.49 -2.27 -0.58
C MET A 142 -12.05 -1.84 -0.87
N LEU A 143 -11.08 -2.55 -0.27
CA LEU A 143 -9.67 -2.25 -0.47
C LEU A 143 -9.26 -2.31 -1.96
N PRO A 144 -9.62 -3.35 -2.74
CA PRO A 144 -9.18 -3.41 -4.12
C PRO A 144 -9.85 -2.35 -4.99
N LYS A 145 -11.11 -2.01 -4.72
CA LYS A 145 -11.77 -0.88 -5.39
C LYS A 145 -11.03 0.43 -5.14
N GLU A 146 -10.61 0.69 -3.91
CA GLU A 146 -9.90 1.93 -3.57
C GLU A 146 -8.51 1.99 -4.22
N VAL A 147 -7.81 0.86 -4.33
CA VAL A 147 -6.54 0.77 -5.06
C VAL A 147 -6.75 1.07 -6.55
N GLU A 148 -7.82 0.55 -7.15
CA GLU A 148 -8.18 0.88 -8.52
C GLU A 148 -8.50 2.37 -8.70
N GLU A 149 -9.13 3.01 -7.71
CA GLU A 149 -9.34 4.47 -7.72
C GLU A 149 -8.02 5.25 -7.63
N LEU A 150 -7.05 4.79 -6.83
CA LEU A 150 -5.71 5.37 -6.77
C LEU A 150 -5.00 5.26 -8.13
N ILE A 151 -5.04 4.09 -8.75
CA ILE A 151 -4.43 3.81 -10.06
C ILE A 151 -5.06 4.71 -11.13
N ALA A 152 -6.40 4.75 -11.20
CA ALA A 152 -7.13 5.53 -12.20
C ALA A 152 -6.89 7.05 -12.07
N LYS A 153 -6.64 7.54 -10.85
CA LYS A 153 -6.38 8.96 -10.55
C LYS A 153 -4.87 9.26 -10.40
N PHE A 154 -4.01 8.34 -10.83
CA PHE A 154 -2.58 8.55 -10.74
C PHE A 154 -2.15 9.71 -11.64
N ASP A 155 -1.40 10.65 -11.08
CA ASP A 155 -1.14 11.95 -11.72
C ASP A 155 0.37 12.11 -11.88
N LEU A 156 0.84 11.74 -13.07
CA LEU A 156 2.26 11.82 -13.46
C LEU A 156 2.75 13.27 -13.52
N ILE A 157 1.87 14.23 -13.81
CA ILE A 157 2.23 15.66 -13.87
C ILE A 157 2.59 16.14 -12.46
N LYS A 158 1.76 15.82 -11.46
CA LYS A 158 2.05 16.15 -10.06
C LYS A 158 3.25 15.40 -9.51
N LEU A 159 3.46 14.15 -9.93
CA LEU A 159 4.65 13.39 -9.55
C LEU A 159 5.92 14.07 -10.08
N ASN A 160 5.93 14.47 -11.35
CA ASN A 160 7.05 15.19 -11.96
C ASN A 160 7.33 16.53 -11.27
N ALA A 161 6.27 17.28 -10.92
CA ALA A 161 6.43 18.49 -10.13
C ALA A 161 7.07 18.22 -8.74
N ALA A 162 6.73 17.09 -8.10
CA ALA A 162 7.35 16.69 -6.84
C ALA A 162 8.84 16.36 -7.00
N TYR A 163 9.25 15.70 -8.09
CA TYR A 163 10.67 15.47 -8.38
C TYR A 163 11.44 16.78 -8.51
N GLU A 164 10.91 17.74 -9.28
CA GLU A 164 11.58 19.03 -9.48
C GLU A 164 11.70 19.85 -8.19
N LEU A 165 10.66 19.81 -7.34
CA LEU A 165 10.71 20.45 -6.03
C LEU A 165 11.83 19.87 -5.16
N VAL A 166 11.95 18.54 -5.09
CA VAL A 166 12.99 17.88 -4.29
C VAL A 166 14.39 18.15 -4.84
N LYS A 167 14.56 18.16 -6.17
CA LYS A 167 15.84 18.54 -6.80
C LYS A 167 16.25 19.96 -6.41
N LYS A 168 15.32 20.90 -6.47
CA LYS A 168 15.55 22.29 -6.07
C LYS A 168 15.93 22.40 -4.60
N THR A 169 15.18 21.75 -3.69
CA THR A 169 15.48 21.77 -2.26
C THR A 169 16.88 21.19 -1.96
N LYS A 170 17.25 20.07 -2.61
CA LYS A 170 18.59 19.48 -2.45
C LYS A 170 19.70 20.43 -2.94
N TYR A 171 19.47 21.14 -4.05
CA TYR A 171 20.42 22.13 -4.56
C TYR A 171 20.59 23.31 -3.58
N ASP A 172 19.49 23.88 -3.11
CA ASP A 172 19.51 25.03 -2.19
C ASP A 172 20.20 24.66 -0.86
N SER A 173 19.93 23.48 -0.29
CA SER A 173 20.61 23.00 0.92
C SER A 173 22.13 22.85 0.72
N ARG A 174 22.56 22.35 -0.44
CA ARG A 174 23.98 22.18 -0.76
C ARG A 174 24.71 23.52 -0.94
N MET A 175 24.04 24.54 -1.48
CA MET A 175 24.62 25.88 -1.61
C MET A 175 24.77 26.57 -0.25
N ALA A 176 23.84 26.32 0.69
CA ALA A 176 23.91 26.86 2.05
C ALA A 176 25.05 26.25 2.89
N GLU A 177 25.51 25.03 2.58
CA GLU A 177 26.65 24.38 3.27
C GLU A 177 28.02 24.89 2.77
N ILE A 178 28.06 25.59 1.64
CA ILE A 178 29.30 26.08 0.99
C ILE A 178 29.61 27.55 1.37
N GLN A 179 28.67 28.26 2.03
CA GLN A 179 28.81 29.63 2.53
C GLN A 179 29.14 29.65 4.02
#